data_AF-A0A8M1H8S0-F1
#
_entry.id   AF-A0A8M1H8S0-F1
#
_cell.length_a   1.000
_cell.length_b   1.000
_cell.length_c   1.000
_cell.angle_alpha   90.00
_cell.angle_beta   90.00
_cell.angle_gamma   90.00
#
_symmetry.space_group_name_H-M   'P 1'
#
loop_
_entity.id
_entity.type
_entity.pdbx_description
1 polymer ?
#
loop_
_entity_poly.entity_id
_entity_poly.type
_entity_poly.pdbx_seq_one_letter_code
_entity_poly.pdbx_strand_id
1 'polypeptide(L)'
;MEGAPSSRDGNPEAPPDRPPTHNAAQRGSGASDETRIVTRNSFNNFEIRRLLNIGQTDEVDYRHLYGTVMGNVAEMVQQALNQTQQGDVIQLKLRGDMLRSQAAAVVSVADGGDFSQFQDLLDGAVQSNMEVLTDGSLELVIQVVRNPQGGGKRLLAKTLDCKIVQKKQRFMYIVNNRNNELCFAINLAHLLYPGITDAEAERRGSELQQRAGLTAQTPVCFTDVEKFEELVQRRIVIFYRTDLKRLNTFHTAKQRPGKPLYMFLFENHYYGLKNACAFIGMKYLCSHCYTGYDGLLNHKCEGRCNVCLDAACAATRPA
;
A
#
# COMPACT_ATOMS: atom_id res chain seq x y z
N MET A 1 -12.17 53.11 -52.71
CA MET A 1 -12.64 54.32 -51.99
C MET A 1 -13.81 53.90 -51.13
N GLU A 2 -13.68 54.17 -49.82
CA GLU A 2 -14.72 54.46 -48.79
C GLU A 2 -15.97 53.55 -48.73
N GLY A 3 -16.41 53.01 -47.58
CA GLY A 3 -16.04 53.22 -46.19
C GLY A 3 -16.79 52.21 -45.29
N ALA A 4 -16.36 52.11 -44.04
CA ALA A 4 -17.02 51.34 -42.98
C ALA A 4 -18.33 52.01 -42.51
N PRO A 5 -19.22 51.29 -41.79
CA PRO A 5 -19.05 51.26 -40.33
C PRO A 5 -19.43 49.94 -39.61
N SER A 6 -18.64 49.65 -38.56
CA SER A 6 -19.03 49.26 -37.19
C SER A 6 -20.23 48.34 -36.94
N SER A 7 -19.97 47.15 -36.40
CA SER A 7 -20.79 46.55 -35.34
C SER A 7 -19.89 45.70 -34.42
N ARG A 8 -19.90 46.05 -33.14
CA ARG A 8 -19.30 45.32 -32.02
C ARG A 8 -20.15 44.09 -31.73
N ASP A 9 -19.54 42.97 -31.38
CA ASP A 9 -19.89 42.23 -30.16
C ASP A 9 -18.75 41.29 -29.78
N GLY A 10 -18.20 41.58 -28.60
CA GLY A 10 -17.10 40.86 -27.98
C GLY A 10 -17.60 39.61 -27.27
N ASN A 11 -16.93 38.50 -27.52
CA ASN A 11 -17.11 37.26 -26.77
C ASN A 11 -16.23 37.37 -25.50
N PRO A 12 -16.77 37.20 -24.28
CA PRO A 12 -15.96 37.27 -23.07
C PRO A 12 -15.10 36.02 -22.91
N GLU A 13 -13.78 36.26 -22.85
CA GLU A 13 -12.72 35.33 -22.51
C GLU A 13 -12.98 34.67 -21.15
N ALA A 14 -12.88 33.34 -21.09
CA ALA A 14 -12.99 32.56 -19.87
C ALA A 14 -11.78 32.84 -18.94
N PRO A 15 -11.99 32.99 -17.62
CA PRO A 15 -10.90 33.28 -16.70
C PRO A 15 -10.00 32.04 -16.48
N PRO A 16 -8.68 32.22 -16.32
CA PRO A 16 -7.76 31.12 -16.06
C PRO A 16 -7.96 30.52 -14.67
N ASP A 17 -7.84 29.19 -14.61
CA ASP A 17 -7.94 28.35 -13.42
C ASP A 17 -7.08 28.87 -12.25
N ARG A 18 -7.74 29.13 -11.11
CA ARG A 18 -7.08 29.38 -9.83
C ARG A 18 -6.53 28.06 -9.27
N PRO A 19 -5.27 28.00 -8.83
CA PRO A 19 -4.77 26.87 -8.05
C PRO A 19 -5.41 26.87 -6.64
N PRO A 20 -5.41 25.72 -5.94
CA PRO A 20 -6.10 25.57 -4.67
C PRO A 20 -5.51 26.52 -3.62
N THR A 21 -6.38 27.30 -2.99
CA THR A 21 -6.06 28.15 -1.85
C THR A 21 -5.57 27.30 -0.68
N HIS A 22 -4.26 27.35 -0.44
CA HIS A 22 -3.68 27.07 0.86
C HIS A 22 -4.20 28.10 1.86
N ASN A 23 -4.78 27.61 2.97
CA ASN A 23 -5.10 28.44 4.13
C ASN A 23 -3.83 29.12 4.63
N ALA A 24 -3.72 30.42 4.37
CA ALA A 24 -2.75 31.30 5.01
C ALA A 24 -3.18 31.51 6.46
N ALA A 25 -2.63 30.71 7.37
CA ALA A 25 -2.68 31.01 8.79
C ALA A 25 -1.84 32.28 9.05
N GLN A 26 -2.45 33.25 9.71
CA GLN A 26 -1.83 34.46 10.20
C GLN A 26 -0.54 34.13 10.97
N ARG A 27 0.58 34.71 10.53
CA ARG A 27 1.85 34.72 11.24
C ARG A 27 1.70 35.53 12.52
N GLY A 28 1.37 34.85 13.61
CA GLY A 28 1.77 35.26 14.95
C GLY A 28 3.25 34.90 15.13
N SER A 29 4.07 35.88 15.46
CA SER A 29 5.45 35.71 15.88
C SER A 29 5.51 34.93 17.19
N GLY A 30 5.70 33.62 17.08
CA GLY A 30 6.11 32.73 18.15
C GLY A 30 6.75 31.52 17.49
N ALA A 31 8.08 31.37 17.63
CA ALA A 31 8.77 30.18 17.18
C ALA A 31 8.20 28.98 17.96
N SER A 32 7.34 28.21 17.32
CA SER A 32 6.73 27.01 17.90
C SER A 32 7.43 25.80 17.31
N ASP A 33 8.01 24.95 18.17
CA ASP A 33 8.59 23.67 17.79
C ASP A 33 7.48 22.77 17.23
N GLU A 34 7.40 22.67 15.90
CA GLU A 34 6.32 21.93 15.23
C GLU A 34 6.50 20.42 15.45
N THR A 35 5.60 19.84 16.24
CA THR A 35 5.60 18.39 16.50
C THR A 35 4.76 17.67 15.44
N ARG A 36 5.37 16.73 14.73
CA ARG A 36 4.71 15.95 13.67
C ARG A 36 4.67 14.47 14.00
N ILE A 37 3.48 13.88 13.97
CA ILE A 37 3.30 12.43 14.08
C ILE A 37 3.24 11.82 12.67
N VAL A 38 4.09 10.83 12.41
CA VAL A 38 4.16 10.09 11.15
C VAL A 38 3.76 8.64 11.42
N THR A 39 2.60 8.23 10.91
CA THR A 39 2.12 6.84 11.00
C THR A 39 2.33 6.14 9.67
N ARG A 40 2.94 4.94 9.70
CA ARG A 40 3.09 4.09 8.50
C ARG A 40 2.19 2.87 8.63
N ASN A 41 1.00 2.91 8.06
CA ASN A 41 -0.03 1.85 8.17
C ASN A 41 0.38 0.41 7.77
N SER A 42 1.53 0.25 7.09
CA SER A 42 2.07 -1.04 6.66
C SER A 42 3.20 -1.57 7.55
N PHE A 43 3.61 -0.80 8.56
CA PHE A 43 4.68 -1.12 9.49
C PHE A 43 4.11 -1.06 10.91
N ASN A 44 4.63 -1.88 11.82
CA ASN A 44 4.26 -1.83 13.22
C ASN A 44 4.98 -0.66 13.91
N ASN A 45 4.95 0.53 13.33
CA ASN A 45 5.60 1.69 13.92
C ASN A 45 4.86 3.00 13.66
N PHE A 46 5.09 3.96 14.54
CA PHE A 46 4.84 5.38 14.31
C PHE A 46 6.03 6.19 14.84
N GLU A 47 6.18 7.39 14.31
CA GLU A 47 7.25 8.31 14.70
C GLU A 47 6.63 9.62 15.19
N ILE A 48 7.14 10.16 16.30
CA ILE A 48 6.91 11.54 16.75
C ILE A 48 8.19 12.30 16.46
N ARG A 49 8.10 13.36 15.66
CA ARG A 49 9.24 14.15 15.22
C ARG A 49 9.07 15.59 15.70
N ARG A 50 10.14 16.20 16.20
CA ARG A 50 10.16 17.60 16.61
C ARG A 50 11.46 18.23 16.12
N LEU A 51 11.33 19.32 15.36
CA LEU A 51 12.47 20.16 15.02
C LEU A 51 12.77 21.05 16.22
N LEU A 52 14.03 21.14 16.60
CA LEU A 52 14.51 22.02 17.66
C LEU A 52 15.15 23.24 17.03
N ASN A 53 14.57 24.41 17.30
CA ASN A 53 15.17 25.68 16.90
C ASN A 53 16.14 26.15 17.99
N ILE A 54 17.41 25.80 17.82
CA ILE A 54 18.48 26.28 18.69
C ILE A 54 18.90 27.62 18.09
N GLY A 55 18.57 28.72 18.74
CA GLY A 55 18.87 30.06 18.25
C GLY A 55 20.37 30.22 17.99
N GLN A 56 20.73 30.82 16.85
CA GLN A 56 22.09 31.25 16.58
C GLN A 56 22.40 32.46 17.49
N THR A 57 23.04 32.21 18.62
CA THR A 57 23.59 33.27 19.48
C THR A 57 25.10 33.13 19.55
N ASP A 58 25.81 34.27 19.54
CA ASP A 58 27.28 34.33 19.55
C ASP A 58 27.91 33.67 20.81
N GLU A 59 27.13 33.54 21.88
CA GLU A 59 27.40 32.69 23.03
C GLU A 59 26.29 31.64 23.16
N VAL A 60 26.66 30.36 23.09
CA VAL A 60 25.71 29.25 23.30
C VAL A 60 25.63 28.98 24.79
N ASP A 61 24.48 29.24 25.41
CA ASP A 61 24.19 28.73 26.75
C ASP A 61 23.88 27.24 26.66
N TYR A 62 24.93 26.43 26.78
CA TYR A 62 24.85 24.97 26.73
C TYR A 62 23.93 24.39 27.81
N ARG A 63 23.82 25.05 28.96
CA ARG A 63 22.93 24.61 30.04
C ARG A 63 21.48 24.81 29.61
N HIS A 64 21.18 25.94 28.97
CA HIS A 64 19.87 26.20 28.39
C HIS A 64 19.55 25.25 27.23
N LEU A 65 20.50 25.01 26.32
CA LEU A 65 20.36 24.03 25.23
C LEU A 65 20.07 22.63 25.76
N TYR A 66 20.88 22.15 26.70
CA TYR A 66 20.70 20.84 27.32
C TYR A 66 19.35 20.71 28.01
N GLY A 67 18.96 21.72 28.81
CA GLY A 67 17.66 21.77 29.47
C GLY A 67 16.50 21.74 28.46
N THR A 68 16.66 22.42 27.32
CA THR A 68 15.66 22.47 26.25
C THR A 68 15.52 21.11 25.56
N VAL A 69 16.63 20.47 25.19
CA VAL A 69 16.62 19.14 24.57
C VAL A 69 16.01 18.11 25.52
N MET A 70 16.45 18.07 26.77
CA MET A 70 15.96 17.10 27.76
C MET A 70 14.50 17.34 28.16
N GLY A 71 14.05 18.60 28.25
CA GLY A 71 12.64 18.94 28.46
C GLY A 71 11.76 18.45 27.31
N ASN A 72 12.18 18.68 26.07
CA ASN A 72 11.50 18.19 24.87
C ASN A 72 11.46 16.66 24.81
N VAL A 73 12.57 15.99 25.14
CA VAL A 73 12.64 14.52 25.23
C VAL A 73 11.63 13.99 26.23
N ALA A 74 11.59 14.54 27.45
CA ALA A 74 10.68 14.10 28.50
C ALA A 74 9.21 14.24 28.06
N GLU A 75 8.85 15.38 27.46
CA GLU A 75 7.49 15.61 26.94
C GLU A 75 7.12 14.60 25.84
N MET A 76 8.00 14.41 24.85
CA MET A 76 7.76 13.50 23.74
C MET A 76 7.70 12.03 24.20
N VAL A 77 8.52 11.63 25.19
CA VAL A 77 8.49 10.27 25.77
C VAL A 77 7.17 10.04 26.48
N GLN A 78 6.69 10.99 27.28
CA GLN A 78 5.38 10.90 27.92
C GLN A 78 4.25 10.79 26.89
N GLN A 79 4.32 11.58 25.81
CA GLN A 79 3.37 11.49 24.71
C GLN A 79 3.39 10.12 24.01
N ALA A 80 4.57 9.50 23.88
CA ALA A 80 4.74 8.17 23.32
C ALA A 80 4.20 7.08 24.26
N LEU A 81 4.50 7.15 25.56
CA LEU A 81 4.02 6.22 26.58
C LEU A 81 2.48 6.18 26.65
N ASN A 82 1.82 7.33 26.49
CA ASN A 82 0.36 7.39 26.43
C ASN A 82 -0.27 6.67 25.22
N GLN A 83 0.56 6.29 24.24
CA GLN A 83 0.14 5.63 23.00
C GLN A 83 0.75 4.23 22.80
N THR A 84 1.49 3.72 23.79
CA THR A 84 2.13 2.41 23.76
C THR A 84 1.37 1.39 24.60
N GLN A 85 1.59 0.11 24.30
CA GLN A 85 1.10 -1.03 25.08
C GLN A 85 2.26 -1.81 25.69
N GLN A 86 1.94 -2.73 26.60
CA GLN A 86 2.95 -3.60 27.22
C GLN A 86 3.75 -4.37 26.16
N GLY A 87 5.07 -4.20 26.23
CA GLY A 87 6.04 -4.84 25.33
C GLY A 87 6.28 -4.10 24.01
N ASP A 88 5.63 -2.97 23.74
CA ASP A 88 6.10 -2.05 22.72
C ASP A 88 7.48 -1.49 23.10
N VAL A 89 8.26 -1.08 22.10
CA VAL A 89 9.59 -0.51 22.30
C VAL A 89 9.61 0.93 21.80
N ILE A 90 10.16 1.85 22.60
CA ILE A 90 10.39 3.24 22.23
C ILE A 90 11.86 3.38 21.85
N GLN A 91 12.17 3.98 20.70
CA GLN A 91 13.53 4.30 20.29
C GLN A 91 13.64 5.80 20.11
N LEU A 92 14.53 6.43 20.88
CA LEU A 92 14.85 7.85 20.73
C LEU A 92 16.04 8.02 19.81
N LYS A 93 15.96 9.01 18.93
CA LYS A 93 17.04 9.38 18.00
C LYS A 93 17.18 10.90 17.97
N LEU A 94 18.42 11.36 18.09
CA LEU A 94 18.78 12.74 17.78
C LEU A 94 19.43 12.78 16.39
N ARG A 95 18.90 13.62 15.51
CA ARG A 95 19.41 13.80 14.15
C ARG A 95 19.82 15.26 13.96
N GLY A 96 20.89 15.47 13.22
CA GLY A 96 21.43 16.78 12.92
C GLY A 96 22.50 16.61 11.86
N ASP A 97 22.62 17.58 10.96
CA ASP A 97 23.48 17.45 9.77
C ASP A 97 24.97 17.34 10.13
N MET A 98 25.36 17.89 11.29
CA MET A 98 26.74 17.87 11.78
C MET A 98 27.02 16.76 12.80
N LEU A 99 26.01 16.00 13.25
CA LEU A 99 26.19 14.90 14.20
C LEU A 99 26.95 13.74 13.54
N ARG A 100 28.24 13.60 13.89
CA ARG A 100 29.11 12.51 13.40
C ARG A 100 28.57 11.10 13.69
N SER A 101 27.80 10.96 14.77
CA SER A 101 27.07 9.74 15.11
C SER A 101 25.65 10.09 15.55
N GLN A 102 24.63 9.46 14.94
CA GLN A 102 23.25 9.56 15.40
C GLN A 102 23.17 8.96 16.80
N ALA A 103 22.91 9.77 17.82
CA ALA A 103 22.64 9.27 19.16
C ALA A 103 21.28 8.56 19.14
N ALA A 104 21.29 7.24 19.34
CA ALA A 104 20.09 6.44 19.38
C ALA A 104 20.06 5.62 20.68
N ALA A 105 19.01 5.78 21.46
CA ALA A 105 18.75 5.01 22.67
C ALA A 105 17.46 4.21 22.52
N VAL A 106 17.41 3.03 23.14
CA VAL A 106 16.21 2.23 23.22
C VAL A 106 15.67 2.35 24.64
N VAL A 107 14.40 2.72 24.75
CA VAL A 107 13.67 2.88 25.99
C VAL A 107 12.54 1.86 26.01
N SER A 108 12.56 0.99 27.00
CA SER A 108 11.48 0.03 27.22
C SER A 108 10.30 0.72 27.90
N VAL A 109 9.09 0.42 27.45
CA VAL A 109 7.86 0.87 28.13
C VAL A 109 7.76 0.28 29.54
N ALA A 110 8.33 -0.91 29.77
CA ALA A 110 8.33 -1.56 31.09
C ALA A 110 9.13 -0.78 32.13
N ASP A 111 10.14 -0.02 31.71
CA ASP A 111 11.03 0.75 32.58
C ASP A 111 10.47 2.15 32.88
N GLY A 112 9.15 2.37 32.65
CA GLY A 112 8.48 3.64 32.91
C GLY A 112 8.94 4.79 32.02
N GLY A 113 9.67 4.49 30.94
CA GLY A 113 10.27 5.50 30.08
C GLY A 113 11.63 6.00 30.56
N ASP A 114 12.40 5.21 31.31
CA ASP A 114 13.79 5.56 31.64
C ASP A 114 14.62 5.82 30.38
N PHE A 115 15.03 7.08 30.20
CA PHE A 115 15.86 7.54 29.10
C PHE A 115 17.28 7.90 29.56
N SER A 116 17.73 7.37 30.71
CA SER A 116 19.11 7.51 31.22
C SER A 116 20.17 7.23 30.15
N GLN A 117 20.00 6.17 29.36
CA GLN A 117 20.90 5.84 28.25
C GLN A 117 20.95 6.93 27.17
N PHE A 118 19.84 7.62 26.93
CA PHE A 118 19.82 8.75 26.00
C PHE A 118 20.53 9.96 26.61
N GLN A 119 20.36 10.18 27.91
CA GLN A 119 21.05 11.23 28.66
C GLN A 119 22.56 11.02 28.60
N ASP A 120 23.05 9.81 28.86
CA ASP A 120 24.48 9.47 28.79
C ASP A 120 25.05 9.69 27.37
N LEU A 121 24.28 9.35 26.33
CA LEU A 121 24.67 9.58 24.94
C LEU A 121 24.72 11.07 24.60
N LEU A 122 23.78 11.87 25.12
CA LEU A 122 23.77 13.32 24.93
C LEU A 122 24.93 13.97 25.69
N ASP A 123 25.17 13.56 26.92
CA ASP A 123 26.30 14.01 27.75
C ASP A 123 27.62 13.71 27.04
N GLY A 124 27.78 12.50 26.51
CA GLY A 124 28.95 12.13 25.71
C GLY A 124 29.08 12.94 24.41
N ALA A 125 27.97 13.25 23.73
CA ALA A 125 27.98 14.08 22.53
C ALA A 125 28.40 15.53 22.81
N VAL A 126 27.85 16.12 23.89
CA VAL A 126 28.21 17.46 24.38
C VAL A 126 29.70 17.50 24.76
N GLN A 127 30.20 16.48 25.44
CA GLN A 127 31.60 16.41 25.89
C GLN A 127 32.61 16.17 24.74
N SER A 128 32.21 15.46 23.69
CA SER A 128 33.14 14.99 22.64
C SER A 128 33.20 15.87 21.38
N ASN A 129 32.19 16.69 21.08
CA ASN A 129 32.22 17.67 19.98
C ASN A 129 31.24 18.83 20.24
N MET A 130 31.69 19.81 21.01
CA MET A 130 30.89 20.94 21.52
C MET A 130 30.35 21.88 20.41
N GLU A 131 31.05 22.01 19.27
CA GLU A 131 30.66 22.87 18.12
C GLU A 131 29.58 22.25 17.20
N VAL A 132 29.31 20.96 17.32
CA VAL A 132 28.41 20.22 16.40
C VAL A 132 26.93 20.44 16.70
N LEU A 133 26.59 20.81 17.94
CA LEU A 133 25.21 20.97 18.40
C LEU A 133 24.63 22.36 18.12
N THR A 134 25.46 23.29 17.66
CA THR A 134 25.18 24.73 17.67
C THR A 134 25.04 25.35 16.29
N ASP A 135 25.44 24.63 15.23
CA ASP A 135 25.49 25.15 13.85
C ASP A 135 24.44 24.52 12.91
N GLY A 136 23.33 23.99 13.44
CA GLY A 136 22.31 23.37 12.59
C GLY A 136 20.96 23.08 13.26
N SER A 137 19.99 22.70 12.45
CA SER A 137 18.67 22.27 12.92
C SER A 137 18.75 20.84 13.48
N LEU A 138 18.50 20.66 14.78
CA LEU A 138 18.37 19.33 15.38
C LEU A 138 16.94 18.81 15.23
N GLU A 139 16.78 17.53 14.89
CA GLU A 139 15.51 16.82 14.86
C GLU A 139 15.52 15.73 15.94
N LEU A 140 14.62 15.84 16.92
CA LEU A 140 14.29 14.77 17.84
C LEU A 140 13.28 13.83 17.19
N VAL A 141 13.59 12.54 17.18
CA VAL A 141 12.71 11.51 16.63
C VAL A 141 12.48 10.42 17.67
N ILE A 142 11.24 10.28 18.14
CA ILE A 142 10.80 9.11 18.89
C ILE A 142 10.11 8.15 17.95
N GLN A 143 10.66 6.96 17.81
CA GLN A 143 10.08 5.86 17.04
C GLN A 143 9.51 4.82 18.00
N VAL A 144 8.20 4.61 17.95
CA VAL A 144 7.56 3.51 18.69
C VAL A 144 7.41 2.33 17.76
N VAL A 145 7.98 1.19 18.14
CA VAL A 145 7.81 -0.10 17.48
C VAL A 145 6.80 -0.91 18.27
N ARG A 146 5.63 -1.15 17.68
CA ARG A 146 4.55 -1.89 18.29
C ARG A 146 4.80 -3.40 18.21
N ASN A 147 4.44 -4.09 19.27
CA ASN A 147 4.43 -5.54 19.30
C ASN A 147 3.53 -6.11 18.19
N PRO A 148 3.82 -7.34 17.71
CA PRO A 148 2.96 -8.00 16.75
C PRO A 148 1.59 -8.27 17.37
N GLN A 149 0.58 -7.49 16.96
CA GLN A 149 -0.81 -7.83 17.24
C GLN A 149 -1.24 -8.98 16.31
N GLY A 150 -2.11 -9.86 16.83
CA GLY A 150 -2.51 -11.12 16.18
C GLY A 150 -2.85 -10.99 14.68
N GLY A 151 -2.68 -12.10 13.95
CA GLY A 151 -2.81 -12.12 12.49
C GLY A 151 -4.25 -11.91 12.00
N GLY A 152 -4.61 -10.68 11.66
CA GLY A 152 -5.82 -10.38 10.91
C GLY A 152 -5.78 -10.89 9.46
N LYS A 153 -6.94 -10.90 8.79
CA LYS A 153 -7.04 -11.22 7.37
C LYS A 153 -6.16 -10.27 6.57
N ARG A 154 -5.13 -10.80 5.90
CA ARG A 154 -4.18 -9.98 5.14
C ARG A 154 -4.75 -9.62 3.78
N LEU A 155 -5.00 -8.34 3.53
CA LEU A 155 -5.33 -7.83 2.21
C LEU A 155 -4.19 -8.09 1.24
N LEU A 156 -4.50 -8.54 0.02
CA LEU A 156 -3.52 -8.67 -1.04
C LEU A 156 -2.83 -7.33 -1.25
N ALA A 157 -3.59 -6.23 -1.35
CA ALA A 157 -3.09 -4.85 -1.47
C ALA A 157 -2.01 -4.46 -0.44
N LYS A 158 -2.02 -5.06 0.75
CA LYS A 158 -1.03 -4.82 1.82
C LYS A 158 0.08 -5.88 1.89
N THR A 159 0.09 -6.82 0.95
CA THR A 159 1.10 -7.88 0.87
C THR A 159 2.21 -7.45 -0.08
N LEU A 160 3.46 -7.51 0.40
CA LEU A 160 4.65 -7.30 -0.41
C LEU A 160 4.73 -8.35 -1.52
N ASP A 161 5.14 -7.92 -2.72
CA ASP A 161 5.18 -8.75 -3.92
C ASP A 161 5.99 -10.04 -3.70
N CYS A 162 7.22 -9.91 -3.17
CA CYS A 162 8.09 -11.04 -2.80
C CYS A 162 7.51 -12.00 -1.74
N LYS A 163 6.39 -11.64 -1.11
CA LYS A 163 5.68 -12.45 -0.11
C LYS A 163 4.32 -12.94 -0.58
N ILE A 164 3.84 -12.55 -1.77
CA ILE A 164 2.49 -12.93 -2.23
C ILE A 164 2.37 -14.45 -2.29
N VAL A 165 3.25 -15.11 -3.06
CA VAL A 165 3.21 -16.57 -3.23
C VAL A 165 3.27 -17.26 -1.86
N GLN A 166 4.28 -16.94 -1.05
CA GLN A 166 4.44 -17.51 0.31
C GLN A 166 3.20 -17.33 1.20
N LYS A 167 2.58 -16.15 1.21
CA LYS A 167 1.48 -15.81 2.12
C LYS A 167 0.10 -16.20 1.59
N LYS A 168 -0.03 -16.43 0.28
CA LYS A 168 -1.32 -16.67 -0.38
C LYS A 168 -1.42 -18.05 -1.03
N GLN A 169 -0.35 -18.85 -1.02
CA GLN A 169 -0.27 -20.19 -1.64
C GLN A 169 -1.48 -21.08 -1.36
N ARG A 170 -2.03 -21.07 -0.14
CA ARG A 170 -3.19 -21.88 0.23
C ARG A 170 -4.46 -21.60 -0.59
N PHE A 171 -4.53 -20.43 -1.23
CA PHE A 171 -5.68 -20.01 -2.03
C PHE A 171 -5.46 -20.15 -3.54
N MET A 172 -4.32 -20.69 -3.94
CA MET A 172 -3.95 -20.88 -5.34
C MET A 172 -3.42 -22.29 -5.60
N TYR A 173 -3.42 -22.68 -6.87
CA TYR A 173 -2.59 -23.76 -7.39
C TYR A 173 -1.21 -23.18 -7.72
N ILE A 174 -0.17 -23.94 -7.40
CA ILE A 174 1.22 -23.61 -7.73
C ILE A 174 1.71 -24.81 -8.51
N VAL A 175 1.99 -24.60 -9.79
CA VAL A 175 2.41 -25.66 -10.70
C VAL A 175 3.87 -25.42 -11.05
N ASN A 176 4.63 -26.50 -11.18
CA ASN A 176 6.02 -26.41 -11.59
C ASN A 176 6.10 -26.66 -13.10
N ASN A 177 6.46 -25.64 -13.87
CA ASN A 177 6.57 -25.71 -15.33
C ASN A 177 7.97 -25.29 -15.82
N ARG A 178 9.03 -25.76 -15.17
CA ARG A 178 10.43 -25.37 -15.49
C ARG A 178 10.85 -25.60 -16.94
N ASN A 179 10.20 -26.53 -17.65
CA ASN A 179 10.63 -27.00 -18.97
C ASN A 179 9.61 -26.68 -20.08
N ASN A 180 8.53 -25.97 -19.76
CA ASN A 180 7.46 -25.65 -20.70
C ASN A 180 6.68 -24.39 -20.28
N GLU A 181 5.93 -23.82 -21.21
CA GLU A 181 5.13 -22.62 -21.01
C GLU A 181 3.65 -22.94 -20.74
N LEU A 182 3.39 -24.02 -19.99
CA LEU A 182 2.04 -24.52 -19.74
C LEU A 182 1.40 -23.97 -18.46
N CYS A 183 2.05 -23.08 -17.70
CA CYS A 183 1.51 -22.65 -16.39
C CYS A 183 0.05 -22.18 -16.45
N PHE A 184 -0.35 -21.46 -17.51
CA PHE A 184 -1.74 -21.08 -17.73
C PHE A 184 -2.66 -22.30 -17.84
N ALA A 185 -2.35 -23.21 -18.77
CA ALA A 185 -3.22 -24.32 -19.09
C ALA A 185 -3.28 -25.39 -18.00
N ILE A 186 -2.17 -25.65 -17.28
CA ILE A 186 -2.17 -26.56 -16.11
C ILE A 186 -3.04 -26.00 -14.99
N ASN A 187 -2.89 -24.72 -14.67
CA ASN A 187 -3.74 -24.08 -13.66
C ASN A 187 -5.22 -24.06 -14.09
N LEU A 188 -5.50 -23.85 -15.37
CA LEU A 188 -6.85 -23.93 -15.91
C LEU A 188 -7.43 -25.35 -15.74
N ALA A 189 -6.64 -26.40 -15.98
CA ALA A 189 -7.06 -27.78 -15.75
C ALA A 189 -7.41 -28.04 -14.28
N HIS A 190 -6.59 -27.59 -13.32
CA HIS A 190 -6.92 -27.70 -11.89
C HIS A 190 -8.21 -26.95 -11.50
N LEU A 191 -8.45 -25.80 -12.12
CA LEU A 191 -9.67 -25.02 -11.87
C LEU A 191 -10.93 -25.67 -12.44
N LEU A 192 -10.81 -26.38 -13.57
CA LEU A 192 -11.90 -27.13 -14.18
C LEU A 192 -12.19 -28.44 -13.46
N TYR A 193 -11.15 -29.12 -12.98
CA TYR A 193 -11.23 -30.42 -12.34
C TYR A 193 -10.55 -30.39 -10.97
N PRO A 194 -11.19 -29.84 -9.93
CA PRO A 194 -10.62 -29.80 -8.60
C PRO A 194 -10.33 -31.22 -8.08
N GLY A 195 -9.13 -31.42 -7.52
CA GLY A 195 -8.72 -32.70 -6.92
C GLY A 195 -7.90 -33.62 -7.82
N ILE A 196 -7.70 -33.28 -9.09
CA ILE A 196 -6.74 -34.00 -9.94
C ILE A 196 -5.30 -33.79 -9.48
N THR A 197 -4.43 -34.76 -9.80
CA THR A 197 -2.99 -34.68 -9.58
C THR A 197 -2.33 -33.69 -10.55
N ASP A 198 -1.14 -33.21 -10.21
CA ASP A 198 -0.38 -32.29 -11.07
C ASP A 198 -0.04 -32.92 -12.43
N ALA A 199 0.28 -34.22 -12.47
CA ALA A 199 0.54 -34.94 -13.72
C ALA A 199 -0.70 -35.00 -14.64
N GLU A 200 -1.88 -35.22 -14.06
CA GLU A 200 -3.13 -35.22 -14.82
C GLU A 200 -3.52 -33.80 -15.27
N ALA A 201 -3.25 -32.79 -14.44
CA ALA A 201 -3.43 -31.38 -14.81
C ALA A 201 -2.47 -30.98 -15.93
N GLU A 202 -1.23 -31.46 -15.92
CA GLU A 202 -0.25 -31.24 -16.98
C GLU A 202 -0.69 -31.84 -18.30
N ARG A 203 -1.14 -33.11 -18.30
CA ARG A 203 -1.66 -33.77 -19.49
C ARG A 203 -2.84 -33.01 -20.09
N ARG A 204 -3.85 -32.69 -19.27
CA ARG A 204 -5.06 -31.95 -19.70
C ARG A 204 -4.74 -30.52 -20.12
N GLY A 205 -3.83 -29.86 -19.42
CA GLY A 205 -3.38 -28.51 -19.74
C GLY A 205 -2.67 -28.47 -21.09
N SER A 206 -1.76 -29.41 -21.34
CA SER A 206 -1.08 -29.56 -22.63
C SER A 206 -2.09 -29.77 -23.77
N GLU A 207 -3.07 -30.66 -23.60
CA GLU A 207 -4.16 -30.88 -24.57
C GLU A 207 -4.98 -29.61 -24.82
N LEU A 208 -5.32 -28.85 -23.77
CA LEU A 208 -6.04 -27.58 -23.90
C LEU A 208 -5.24 -26.53 -24.67
N GLN A 209 -3.95 -26.39 -24.38
CA GLN A 209 -3.08 -25.42 -25.05
C GLN A 209 -2.90 -25.75 -26.52
N GLN A 210 -2.72 -27.03 -26.86
CA GLN A 210 -2.67 -27.50 -28.25
C GLN A 210 -3.98 -27.22 -28.99
N ARG A 211 -5.13 -27.47 -28.36
CA ARG A 211 -6.45 -27.16 -28.95
C ARG A 211 -6.68 -25.66 -29.14
N ALA A 212 -6.01 -24.81 -28.37
CA ALA A 212 -6.00 -23.36 -28.56
C ALA A 212 -5.03 -22.90 -29.67
N GLY A 213 -4.36 -23.85 -30.36
CA GLY A 213 -3.40 -23.58 -31.43
C GLY A 213 -2.03 -23.14 -30.94
N LEU A 214 -1.69 -23.43 -29.67
CA LEU A 214 -0.42 -23.06 -29.06
C LEU A 214 0.42 -24.30 -28.75
N THR A 215 1.74 -24.17 -28.87
CA THR A 215 2.66 -25.25 -28.49
C THR A 215 2.91 -25.23 -26.98
N ALA A 216 3.49 -26.31 -26.45
CA ALA A 216 3.92 -26.36 -25.05
C ALA A 216 5.04 -25.35 -24.73
N GLN A 217 5.69 -24.75 -25.73
CA GLN A 217 6.75 -23.74 -25.56
C GLN A 217 6.26 -22.32 -25.85
N THR A 218 4.97 -22.15 -26.15
CA THR A 218 4.38 -20.84 -26.43
C THR A 218 3.65 -20.34 -25.18
N PRO A 219 4.10 -19.26 -24.53
CA PRO A 219 3.41 -18.73 -23.37
C PRO A 219 2.05 -18.14 -23.77
N VAL A 220 1.06 -18.32 -22.89
CA VAL A 220 -0.29 -17.80 -23.10
C VAL A 220 -0.35 -16.31 -22.77
N CYS A 221 -0.63 -15.49 -23.80
CA CYS A 221 -0.82 -14.06 -23.66
C CYS A 221 -2.29 -13.69 -23.42
N PHE A 222 -2.57 -12.45 -23.02
CA PHE A 222 -3.96 -11.99 -22.84
C PHE A 222 -4.82 -12.09 -24.09
N THR A 223 -4.22 -11.95 -25.27
CA THR A 223 -4.88 -12.14 -26.57
C THR A 223 -5.34 -13.57 -26.83
N ASP A 224 -4.73 -14.56 -26.16
CA ASP A 224 -5.09 -15.97 -26.34
C ASP A 224 -6.23 -16.41 -25.42
N VAL A 225 -6.55 -15.64 -24.38
CA VAL A 225 -7.52 -16.02 -23.34
C VAL A 225 -8.89 -16.36 -23.93
N GLU A 226 -9.34 -15.62 -24.95
CA GLU A 226 -10.62 -15.89 -25.60
C GLU A 226 -10.68 -17.29 -26.23
N LYS A 227 -9.57 -17.78 -26.80
CA LYS A 227 -9.47 -19.14 -27.35
C LYS A 227 -9.72 -20.20 -26.28
N PHE A 228 -9.19 -19.99 -25.08
CA PHE A 228 -9.41 -20.90 -23.96
C PHE A 228 -10.84 -20.81 -23.43
N GLU A 229 -11.42 -19.61 -23.32
CA GLU A 229 -12.83 -19.44 -22.95
C GLU A 229 -13.78 -20.13 -23.93
N GLU A 230 -13.44 -20.18 -25.22
CA GLU A 230 -14.18 -20.96 -26.23
C GLU A 230 -14.09 -22.46 -26.00
N LEU A 231 -12.92 -22.98 -25.64
CA LEU A 231 -12.74 -24.41 -25.39
C LEU A 231 -13.46 -24.88 -24.12
N VAL A 232 -13.50 -24.04 -23.09
CA VAL A 232 -14.02 -24.42 -21.76
C VAL A 232 -15.43 -23.89 -21.48
N GLN A 233 -15.96 -23.05 -22.39
CA GLN A 233 -17.29 -22.43 -22.30
C GLN A 233 -17.56 -21.72 -20.96
N ARG A 234 -16.52 -21.12 -20.37
CA ARG A 234 -16.56 -20.37 -19.11
C ARG A 234 -15.68 -19.14 -19.22
N ARG A 235 -16.05 -18.10 -18.48
CA ARG A 235 -15.26 -16.87 -18.40
C ARG A 235 -13.99 -17.08 -17.58
N ILE A 236 -12.88 -16.53 -18.04
CA ILE A 236 -11.59 -16.51 -17.34
C ILE A 236 -11.30 -15.06 -16.93
N VAL A 237 -11.09 -14.85 -15.64
CA VAL A 237 -10.80 -13.54 -15.05
C VAL A 237 -9.40 -13.58 -14.47
N ILE A 238 -8.52 -12.71 -14.96
CA ILE A 238 -7.11 -12.70 -14.57
C ILE A 238 -6.83 -11.46 -13.75
N PHE A 239 -6.47 -11.64 -12.49
CA PHE A 239 -5.95 -10.57 -11.66
C PHE A 239 -4.46 -10.40 -11.92
N TYR A 240 -3.97 -9.16 -11.96
CA TYR A 240 -2.53 -8.89 -12.11
C TYR A 240 -2.17 -7.60 -11.37
N ARG A 241 -0.88 -7.42 -11.08
CA ARG A 241 -0.36 -6.18 -10.49
C ARG A 241 0.43 -5.40 -11.52
N THR A 242 0.28 -4.08 -11.45
CA THR A 242 1.20 -3.14 -12.10
C THR A 242 2.20 -2.62 -11.06
N ASP A 243 3.20 -1.87 -11.50
CA ASP A 243 4.25 -1.30 -10.64
C ASP A 243 3.71 -0.43 -9.50
N LEU A 244 2.51 0.12 -9.67
CA LEU A 244 1.78 0.86 -8.64
C LEU A 244 1.20 -0.03 -7.52
N LYS A 245 1.51 -1.33 -7.51
CA LYS A 245 1.00 -2.36 -6.57
C LYS A 245 -0.52 -2.48 -6.53
N ARG A 246 -1.21 -1.85 -7.50
CA ARG A 246 -2.65 -1.92 -7.65
C ARG A 246 -3.03 -3.25 -8.27
N LEU A 247 -4.04 -3.90 -7.69
CA LEU A 247 -4.64 -5.07 -8.30
C LEU A 247 -5.53 -4.61 -9.46
N ASN A 248 -5.22 -5.04 -10.67
CA ASN A 248 -6.02 -4.82 -11.85
C ASN A 248 -6.62 -6.16 -12.30
N THR A 249 -7.60 -6.08 -13.19
CA THR A 249 -8.36 -7.23 -13.67
C THR A 249 -8.43 -7.19 -15.17
N PHE A 250 -8.09 -8.31 -15.81
CA PHE A 250 -8.33 -8.57 -17.22
C PHE A 250 -9.49 -9.58 -17.37
N HIS A 251 -10.34 -9.32 -18.36
CA HIS A 251 -11.40 -10.24 -18.81
C HIS A 251 -11.79 -9.85 -20.25
N THR A 252 -12.25 -10.83 -21.02
CA THR A 252 -12.77 -10.60 -22.38
C THR A 252 -14.15 -9.91 -22.32
N ALA A 253 -14.56 -9.29 -23.43
CA ALA A 253 -15.86 -8.64 -23.54
C ALA A 253 -17.03 -9.65 -23.63
N LYS A 254 -16.79 -10.80 -24.26
CA LYS A 254 -17.81 -11.82 -24.52
C LYS A 254 -18.25 -12.49 -23.22
N GLN A 255 -19.53 -12.38 -22.91
CA GLN A 255 -20.10 -13.04 -21.74
C GLN A 255 -20.16 -14.55 -21.97
N ARG A 256 -19.87 -15.33 -20.92
CA ARG A 256 -19.94 -16.79 -20.93
C ARG A 256 -20.81 -17.25 -19.75
N PRO A 257 -21.61 -18.31 -19.93
CA PRO A 257 -22.41 -18.85 -18.84
C PRO A 257 -21.53 -19.47 -17.75
N GLY A 258 -22.10 -19.59 -16.55
CA GLY A 258 -21.47 -20.27 -15.42
C GLY A 258 -20.54 -19.40 -14.58
N LYS A 259 -20.00 -20.01 -13.52
CA LYS A 259 -19.11 -19.32 -12.57
C LYS A 259 -17.76 -19.00 -13.24
N PRO A 260 -17.23 -17.78 -13.15
CA PRO A 260 -15.91 -17.46 -13.69
C PRO A 260 -14.79 -18.29 -13.06
N LEU A 261 -13.75 -18.52 -13.86
CA LEU A 261 -12.49 -19.13 -13.45
C LEU A 261 -11.50 -18.01 -13.15
N TYR A 262 -10.99 -17.97 -11.93
CA TYR A 262 -10.12 -16.88 -11.48
C TYR A 262 -8.66 -17.31 -11.54
N MET A 263 -7.82 -16.46 -12.13
CA MET A 263 -6.38 -16.65 -12.19
C MET A 263 -5.67 -15.39 -11.68
N PHE A 264 -4.41 -15.54 -11.33
CA PHE A 264 -3.53 -14.45 -10.96
C PHE A 264 -2.24 -14.53 -11.78
N LEU A 265 -1.89 -13.46 -12.47
CA LEU A 265 -0.62 -13.33 -13.19
C LEU A 265 0.35 -12.52 -12.33
N PHE A 266 1.49 -13.11 -12.04
CA PHE A 266 2.54 -12.50 -11.22
C PHE A 266 3.90 -13.08 -11.56
N GLU A 267 4.90 -12.21 -11.73
CA GLU A 267 6.28 -12.59 -12.12
C GLU A 267 6.28 -13.54 -13.34
N ASN A 268 5.50 -13.20 -14.37
CA ASN A 268 5.33 -13.98 -15.61
C ASN A 268 4.82 -15.42 -15.42
N HIS A 269 4.21 -15.72 -14.27
CA HIS A 269 3.60 -17.02 -13.99
C HIS A 269 2.11 -16.87 -13.66
N TYR A 270 1.30 -17.77 -14.22
CA TYR A 270 -0.12 -17.86 -13.91
C TYR A 270 -0.37 -18.79 -12.73
N TYR A 271 -1.23 -18.36 -11.81
CA TYR A 271 -1.69 -19.12 -10.66
C TYR A 271 -3.21 -19.24 -10.71
N GLY A 272 -3.74 -20.46 -10.66
CA GLY A 272 -5.18 -20.71 -10.60
C GLY A 272 -5.70 -20.45 -9.19
N LEU A 273 -6.73 -19.61 -9.03
CA LEU A 273 -7.25 -19.24 -7.72
C LEU A 273 -8.38 -20.17 -7.27
N LYS A 274 -8.08 -21.03 -6.29
CA LYS A 274 -9.05 -21.88 -5.57
C LYS A 274 -10.13 -21.04 -4.90
N ASN A 275 -9.72 -19.90 -4.31
CA ASN A 275 -10.62 -18.98 -3.63
C ASN A 275 -10.17 -17.53 -3.85
N ALA A 276 -10.78 -16.86 -4.84
CA ALA A 276 -10.46 -15.48 -5.19
C ALA A 276 -10.72 -14.50 -4.05
N CYS A 277 -11.83 -14.62 -3.31
CA CYS A 277 -12.14 -13.74 -2.17
C CYS A 277 -11.05 -13.81 -1.10
N ALA A 278 -10.64 -15.02 -0.70
CA ALA A 278 -9.63 -15.22 0.32
C ALA A 278 -8.22 -14.84 -0.17
N PHE A 279 -7.93 -15.06 -1.46
CA PHE A 279 -6.71 -14.60 -2.12
C PHE A 279 -6.59 -13.06 -2.06
N ILE A 280 -7.62 -12.33 -2.48
CA ILE A 280 -7.64 -10.85 -2.45
C ILE A 280 -7.70 -10.33 -1.00
N GLY A 281 -8.29 -11.10 -0.10
CA GLY A 281 -8.46 -10.71 1.30
C GLY A 281 -9.79 -10.01 1.59
N MET A 282 -10.79 -10.10 0.70
CA MET A 282 -12.11 -9.46 0.85
C MET A 282 -13.21 -10.49 1.12
N LYS A 283 -14.30 -10.13 1.81
CA LYS A 283 -15.37 -11.11 2.12
C LYS A 283 -16.14 -11.52 0.87
N TYR A 284 -16.35 -10.57 -0.03
CA TYR A 284 -17.13 -10.75 -1.24
C TYR A 284 -16.35 -10.26 -2.46
N LEU A 285 -16.75 -10.74 -3.63
CA LEU A 285 -16.22 -10.35 -4.93
C LEU A 285 -17.39 -10.04 -5.86
N CYS A 286 -17.34 -8.91 -6.54
CA CYS A 286 -18.41 -8.53 -7.48
C CYS A 286 -18.37 -9.42 -8.72
N SER A 287 -19.51 -9.94 -9.16
CA SER A 287 -19.62 -10.73 -10.38
C SER A 287 -19.52 -9.90 -11.67
N HIS A 288 -19.72 -8.58 -11.58
CA HIS A 288 -19.66 -7.67 -12.72
C HIS A 288 -18.26 -7.06 -12.89
N CYS A 289 -17.79 -6.28 -11.90
CA CYS A 289 -16.52 -5.55 -12.01
C CYS A 289 -15.33 -6.28 -11.33
N TYR A 290 -15.56 -7.44 -10.70
CA TYR A 290 -14.52 -8.24 -10.03
C TYR A 290 -13.74 -7.50 -8.93
N THR A 291 -14.30 -6.42 -8.38
CA THR A 291 -13.76 -5.74 -7.22
C THR A 291 -14.18 -6.46 -5.93
N GLY A 292 -13.22 -6.65 -5.01
CA GLY A 292 -13.51 -7.23 -3.70
C GLY A 292 -14.03 -6.20 -2.70
N TYR A 293 -14.93 -6.61 -1.81
CA TYR A 293 -15.56 -5.74 -0.80
C TYR A 293 -15.92 -6.52 0.49
N ASP A 294 -16.09 -5.83 1.61
CA ASP A 294 -16.26 -6.46 2.94
C ASP A 294 -17.69 -6.42 3.52
N GLY A 295 -18.61 -5.68 2.89
CA GLY A 295 -20.02 -5.62 3.30
C GLY A 295 -20.95 -5.55 2.09
N LEU A 296 -22.10 -6.23 2.14
CA LEU A 296 -23.03 -6.34 1.01
C LEU A 296 -23.48 -4.98 0.44
N LEU A 297 -23.54 -3.95 1.28
CA LEU A 297 -23.96 -2.59 0.94
C LEU A 297 -22.77 -1.63 0.71
N ASN A 298 -21.54 -2.12 0.73
CA ASN A 298 -20.34 -1.27 0.61
C ASN A 298 -19.76 -1.25 -0.80
N HIS A 299 -20.47 -1.82 -1.78
CA HIS A 299 -20.00 -1.93 -3.15
C HIS A 299 -20.98 -1.30 -4.13
N LYS A 300 -20.48 -0.32 -4.88
CA LYS A 300 -21.21 0.37 -5.95
C LYS A 300 -20.48 0.09 -7.27
N CYS A 301 -21.22 -0.37 -8.27
CA CYS A 301 -20.74 -0.57 -9.63
C CYS A 301 -21.93 -0.59 -10.59
N GLU A 302 -21.68 -0.45 -11.88
CA GLU A 302 -22.73 -0.46 -12.93
C GLU A 302 -23.58 -1.74 -12.95
N GLY A 303 -23.02 -2.88 -12.53
CA GLY A 303 -23.76 -4.14 -12.42
C GLY A 303 -24.67 -4.27 -11.19
N ARG A 304 -24.95 -3.17 -10.48
CA ARG A 304 -25.78 -3.15 -9.26
C ARG A 304 -26.66 -1.90 -9.21
N CYS A 305 -27.78 -2.01 -8.51
CA CYS A 305 -28.72 -0.89 -8.38
C CYS A 305 -28.09 0.20 -7.52
N ASN A 306 -28.09 1.44 -7.98
CA ASN A 306 -27.52 2.56 -7.21
C ASN A 306 -28.30 2.89 -5.93
N VAL A 307 -29.52 2.37 -5.77
CA VAL A 307 -30.37 2.57 -4.58
C VAL A 307 -30.23 1.40 -3.61
N CYS A 308 -30.58 0.18 -4.02
CA CYS A 308 -30.60 -0.98 -3.13
C CYS A 308 -29.30 -1.81 -3.14
N LEU A 309 -28.36 -1.51 -4.05
CA LEU A 309 -27.07 -2.20 -4.21
C LEU A 309 -27.16 -3.71 -4.54
N ASP A 310 -28.36 -4.17 -4.89
CA ASP A 310 -28.62 -5.52 -5.36
C ASP A 310 -28.29 -5.65 -6.86
N ALA A 311 -27.67 -6.78 -7.21
CA ALA A 311 -27.36 -7.16 -8.59
C ALA A 311 -28.56 -7.79 -9.32
N ALA A 312 -29.58 -8.28 -8.59
CA ALA A 312 -30.79 -8.87 -9.13
C ALA A 312 -31.95 -7.87 -9.28
N CYS A 313 -31.73 -6.59 -8.96
CA CYS A 313 -32.75 -5.56 -9.04
C CYS A 313 -33.27 -5.41 -10.48
N ALA A 314 -34.59 -5.38 -10.68
CA ALA A 314 -35.17 -5.21 -12.02
C ALA A 314 -34.73 -3.89 -12.70
N ALA A 315 -34.42 -2.85 -11.91
CA ALA A 315 -33.97 -1.55 -12.42
C ALA A 315 -32.51 -1.55 -12.97
N THR A 316 -31.76 -2.66 -12.85
CA THR A 316 -30.38 -2.77 -13.38
C THR A 316 -30.30 -3.50 -14.71
N ARG A 317 -31.42 -3.98 -15.26
CA ARG A 317 -31.43 -4.59 -16.60
C ARG A 317 -31.54 -3.48 -17.66
N PRO A 318 -30.57 -3.31 -18.56
CA PRO A 318 -30.82 -2.52 -19.76
C PRO A 318 -31.95 -3.19 -20.55
N ALA A 319 -32.86 -2.36 -21.08
CA ALA A 319 -33.99 -2.79 -21.90
C ALA A 319 -33.54 -3.56 -23.15
#